data_AF-A0A954H5U9-F1
#
_entry.id   AF-A0A954H5U9-F1
#
_cell.length_a   1.000
_cell.length_b   1.000
_cell.length_c   1.000
_cell.angle_alpha   90.00
_cell.angle_beta   90.00
_cell.angle_gamma   90.00
#
_symmetry.space_group_name_H-M   'P 1'
#
loop_
_entity.id
_entity.type
_entity.pdbx_description
1 polymer ?
#
loop_
_entity_poly.entity_id
_entity_poly.type
_entity_poly.pdbx_seq_one_letter_code
_entity_poly.pdbx_strand_id
1 'polypeptide(L)'
;MNRTLIFMSIFCGLLAVSSTGCIRYYEWSNDLHVKKLASRSYHDRYSFDPEFKHARHFERGWKAGFTDVALGGDGNPPTFPPVPYRSFKYRNPEGHQVIDIWFDAYREGANAAISEGIQHFNYLPTSQHEHYREVVTSSTSMVSPHEPTPTEVIPSKGQSADPFEGSEPPAELNEPAEDESLSVPQVFMELREMPDSIGGQRLVSGEESSEDEVIHIRLDTLN
;
A
#
# COMPACT_ATOMS: atom_id res chain seq x y z
N MET A 1 27.36 40.20 37.08
CA MET A 1 26.98 39.44 35.88
C MET A 1 27.65 38.07 35.95
N ASN A 2 26.87 37.01 36.16
CA ASN A 2 27.39 35.72 36.61
C ASN A 2 27.92 34.91 35.42
N ARG A 3 29.24 34.94 35.21
CA ARG A 3 29.92 34.22 34.13
C ARG A 3 29.62 32.71 34.12
N THR A 4 29.45 32.11 35.29
CA THR A 4 29.08 30.69 35.46
C THR A 4 27.70 30.36 34.90
N LEU A 5 26.71 31.25 35.05
CA LEU A 5 25.37 31.06 34.48
C LEU A 5 25.38 31.16 32.95
N ILE A 6 26.24 32.04 32.39
CA ILE A 6 26.41 32.16 30.94
C ILE A 6 27.04 30.88 30.36
N PHE A 7 28.10 30.36 30.98
CA PHE A 7 28.74 29.12 30.52
C PHE A 7 27.81 27.90 30.62
N MET A 8 27.04 27.77 31.70
CA MET A 8 26.08 26.67 31.84
C MET A 8 24.94 26.77 30.82
N SER A 9 24.46 27.97 30.51
CA SER A 9 23.44 28.19 29.47
C SER A 9 23.95 27.80 28.08
N ILE A 10 25.17 28.22 27.71
CA ILE A 10 25.79 27.87 26.43
C ILE A 10 26.02 26.36 26.32
N PHE A 11 26.51 25.73 27.39
CA PHE A 11 26.75 24.29 27.41
C PHE A 11 25.44 23.49 27.30
N CYS A 12 24.38 23.89 28.01
CA CYS A 12 23.04 23.30 27.85
C CYS A 12 22.50 23.46 26.42
N GLY A 13 22.69 24.63 25.81
CA GLY A 13 22.28 24.88 24.42
C GLY A 13 23.01 23.96 23.43
N LEU A 14 24.32 23.79 23.58
CA LEU A 14 25.11 22.90 22.73
C LEU A 14 24.75 21.42 22.91
N LEU A 15 24.50 20.98 24.15
CA LEU A 15 24.04 19.61 24.42
C LEU A 15 22.66 19.33 23.82
N ALA A 16 21.72 20.27 23.90
CA ALA A 16 20.40 20.14 23.32
C ALA A 16 20.42 20.07 21.78
N VAL A 17 21.31 20.83 21.13
CA VAL A 17 21.49 20.78 19.67
C VAL A 17 22.13 19.47 19.23
N SER A 18 23.10 18.96 19.99
CA SER A 18 23.79 17.70 19.69
C SER A 18 22.85 16.48 19.78
N SER A 19 22.05 16.39 20.86
CA SER A 19 21.14 15.24 21.05
C SER A 19 20.02 15.20 20.02
N THR A 20 19.46 16.35 19.64
CA THR A 20 18.42 16.44 18.62
C THR A 20 18.97 16.14 17.22
N GLY A 21 20.23 16.49 16.95
CA GLY A 21 20.89 16.23 15.67
C GLY A 21 21.10 14.74 15.39
N CYS A 22 21.50 13.96 16.40
CA CYS A 22 21.80 12.53 16.23
C CYS A 22 20.55 11.70 15.87
N ILE A 23 19.41 11.97 16.51
CA ILE A 23 18.16 11.23 16.25
C ILE A 23 17.66 11.53 14.83
N ARG A 24 17.67 12.81 14.42
CA ARG A 24 17.26 13.22 13.07
C ARG A 24 18.16 12.65 11.98
N TYR A 25 19.46 12.56 12.22
CA TYR A 25 20.40 11.96 11.27
C TYR A 25 20.12 10.47 11.08
N TYR A 26 19.86 9.73 12.17
CA TYR A 26 19.53 8.31 12.09
C TYR A 26 18.22 8.08 11.32
N GLU A 27 17.17 8.85 11.63
CA GLU A 27 15.89 8.80 10.91
C GLU A 27 16.08 9.03 9.40
N TRP A 28 16.84 10.07 9.04
CA TRP A 28 17.12 10.40 7.64
C TRP A 28 17.91 9.31 6.92
N SER A 29 18.95 8.76 7.57
CA SER A 29 19.76 7.68 7.02
C SER A 29 18.93 6.42 6.78
N ASN A 30 18.07 6.06 7.74
CA ASN A 30 17.19 4.90 7.63
C ASN A 30 16.16 5.06 6.50
N ASP A 31 15.51 6.22 6.41
CA ASP A 31 14.57 6.53 5.33
C ASP A 31 15.21 6.42 3.93
N LEU A 32 16.45 6.93 3.78
CA LEU A 32 17.19 6.79 2.52
C LEU A 32 17.54 5.33 2.21
N HIS A 33 17.93 4.55 3.21
CA HIS A 33 18.23 3.14 3.04
C HIS A 33 16.99 2.36 2.57
N VAL A 34 15.87 2.55 3.25
CA VAL A 34 14.59 1.91 2.94
C VAL A 34 14.08 2.31 1.56
N LYS A 35 14.21 3.58 1.15
CA LYS A 35 13.87 4.02 -0.21
C LYS A 35 14.70 3.38 -1.32
N LYS A 36 16.00 3.16 -1.07
CA LYS A 36 16.87 2.44 -2.00
C LYS A 36 16.47 0.97 -2.11
N LEU A 37 16.16 0.34 -0.98
CA LEU A 37 15.71 -1.04 -0.94
C LEU A 37 14.39 -1.23 -1.68
N ALA A 38 13.39 -0.37 -1.43
CA ALA A 38 12.13 -0.35 -2.16
C ALA A 38 12.36 -0.16 -3.66
N SER A 39 13.24 0.77 -4.04
CA SER A 39 13.57 0.96 -5.47
C SER A 39 14.16 -0.30 -6.08
N ARG A 40 15.08 -0.98 -5.39
CA ARG A 40 15.67 -2.22 -5.89
C ARG A 40 14.62 -3.32 -6.05
N SER A 41 13.84 -3.61 -5.01
CA SER A 41 12.81 -4.67 -5.07
C SER A 41 11.76 -4.40 -6.16
N TYR A 42 11.41 -3.12 -6.39
CA TYR A 42 10.54 -2.75 -7.52
C TYR A 42 11.16 -3.13 -8.88
N HIS A 43 12.41 -2.74 -9.13
CA HIS A 43 13.06 -3.02 -10.42
C HIS A 43 13.38 -4.50 -10.62
N ASP A 44 13.54 -5.26 -9.53
CA ASP A 44 13.71 -6.71 -9.59
C ASP A 44 12.40 -7.42 -10.02
N ARG A 45 11.23 -6.80 -9.77
CA ARG A 45 9.90 -7.36 -10.07
C ARG A 45 9.28 -6.85 -11.36
N TYR A 46 9.48 -5.56 -11.68
CA TYR A 46 8.87 -4.93 -12.84
C TYR A 46 9.95 -4.37 -13.77
N SER A 47 9.84 -4.71 -15.05
CA SER A 47 10.51 -4.00 -16.12
C SER A 47 9.72 -2.76 -16.54
N PHE A 48 10.41 -1.76 -17.07
CA PHE A 48 9.75 -0.61 -17.68
C PHE A 48 8.87 -1.06 -18.85
N ASP A 49 7.57 -0.76 -18.77
CA ASP A 49 6.60 -0.97 -19.83
C ASP A 49 6.09 0.39 -20.34
N PRO A 50 6.36 0.76 -21.61
CA PRO A 50 5.90 2.02 -22.19
C PRO A 50 4.38 2.07 -22.42
N GLU A 51 3.69 0.93 -22.50
CA GLU A 51 2.23 0.89 -22.74
C GLU A 51 1.43 1.10 -21.45
N PHE A 52 2.06 0.87 -20.29
CA PHE A 52 1.38 1.00 -19.01
C PHE A 52 1.11 2.47 -18.67
N LYS A 53 -0.12 2.89 -18.98
CA LYS A 53 -0.62 4.21 -18.64
C LYS A 53 -0.51 4.42 -17.12
N HIS A 54 0.05 5.56 -16.71
CA HIS A 54 0.24 5.93 -15.30
C HIS A 54 1.28 5.09 -14.51
N ALA A 55 2.20 4.38 -15.18
CA ALA A 55 3.28 3.61 -14.55
C ALA A 55 4.02 4.32 -13.40
N ARG A 56 4.28 5.63 -13.54
CA ARG A 56 4.95 6.43 -12.49
C ARG A 56 4.14 6.54 -11.20
N HIS A 57 2.81 6.55 -11.29
CA HIS A 57 1.94 6.62 -10.12
C HIS A 57 1.84 5.27 -9.43
N PHE A 58 1.81 4.19 -10.20
CA PHE A 58 1.93 2.84 -9.69
C PHE A 58 3.27 2.65 -8.95
N GLU A 59 4.41 2.93 -9.60
CA GLU A 59 5.74 2.83 -8.99
C GLU A 59 5.81 3.61 -7.66
N ARG A 60 5.24 4.81 -7.63
CA ARG A 60 5.20 5.63 -6.41
C ARG A 60 4.34 5.02 -5.31
N GLY A 61 3.21 4.42 -5.64
CA GLY A 61 2.34 3.71 -4.69
C GLY A 61 3.05 2.49 -4.13
N TRP A 62 3.58 1.66 -5.03
CA TRP A 62 4.35 0.46 -4.69
C TRP A 62 5.48 0.76 -3.72
N LYS A 63 6.34 1.74 -4.06
CA LYS A 63 7.45 2.10 -3.17
C LYS A 63 6.95 2.64 -1.84
N ALA A 64 5.85 3.40 -1.82
CA ALA A 64 5.29 3.93 -0.58
C ALA A 64 4.84 2.81 0.37
N GLY A 65 4.10 1.81 -0.13
CA GLY A 65 3.66 0.67 0.67
C GLY A 65 4.82 -0.19 1.16
N PHE A 66 5.81 -0.43 0.30
CA PHE A 66 7.03 -1.15 0.68
C PHE A 66 7.78 -0.40 1.80
N THR A 67 7.96 0.91 1.64
CA THR A 67 8.67 1.73 2.63
C THR A 67 7.93 1.80 3.95
N ASP A 68 6.59 1.75 3.94
CA ASP A 68 5.77 1.79 5.16
C ASP A 68 6.03 0.56 6.03
N VAL A 69 5.87 -0.64 5.46
CA VAL A 69 6.17 -1.92 6.14
C VAL A 69 7.63 -1.96 6.59
N ALA A 70 8.55 -1.51 5.74
CA ALA A 70 9.98 -1.49 6.04
C ALA A 70 10.37 -0.48 7.13
N LEU A 71 9.50 0.47 7.48
CA LEU A 71 9.67 1.39 8.61
C LEU A 71 8.83 0.97 9.84
N GLY A 72 8.16 -0.20 9.79
CA GLY A 72 7.36 -0.75 10.88
C GLY A 72 5.88 -0.36 10.84
N GLY A 73 5.39 0.14 9.71
CA GLY A 73 3.96 0.33 9.45
C GLY A 73 3.23 -1.01 9.27
N ASP A 74 1.90 -0.95 9.25
CA ASP A 74 1.03 -2.13 9.13
C ASP A 74 0.79 -2.57 7.68
N GLY A 75 1.28 -1.80 6.70
CA GLY A 75 1.09 -2.07 5.28
C GLY A 75 -0.31 -1.73 4.77
N ASN A 76 -1.16 -1.10 5.58
CA ASN A 76 -2.46 -0.64 5.15
C ASN A 76 -2.34 0.74 4.47
N PRO A 77 -3.03 0.96 3.34
CA PRO A 77 -3.01 2.25 2.69
C PRO A 77 -3.59 3.35 3.59
N PRO A 78 -3.06 4.58 3.52
CA PRO A 78 -3.59 5.69 4.30
C PRO A 78 -5.02 6.02 3.89
N THR A 79 -5.82 6.56 4.81
CA THR A 79 -7.22 6.95 4.54
C THR A 79 -7.36 7.96 3.39
N PHE A 80 -6.36 8.83 3.23
CA PHE A 80 -6.34 9.83 2.17
C PHE A 80 -5.06 9.68 1.34
N PRO A 81 -5.13 9.87 0.01
CA PRO A 81 -3.97 9.75 -0.85
C PRO A 81 -2.92 10.82 -0.49
N PRO A 82 -1.65 10.68 -0.92
CA PRO A 82 -0.61 11.67 -0.59
C PRO A 82 -0.95 13.08 -1.08
N VAL A 83 -0.41 14.11 -0.43
CA VAL A 83 -0.69 15.54 -0.70
C VAL A 83 -0.71 15.91 -2.20
N PRO A 84 0.22 15.45 -3.06
CA PRO A 84 0.21 15.77 -4.49
C PRO A 84 -1.07 15.33 -5.23
N TYR A 85 -1.66 14.22 -4.81
CA TYR A 85 -2.88 13.66 -5.39
C TYR A 85 -4.16 14.33 -4.88
N ARG A 86 -4.08 15.10 -3.79
CA ARG A 86 -5.21 15.88 -3.26
C ARG A 86 -5.44 17.21 -4.00
N SER A 87 -4.55 17.54 -4.93
CA SER A 87 -4.63 18.77 -5.71
C SER A 87 -5.82 18.75 -6.68
N PHE A 88 -6.30 19.95 -7.07
CA PHE A 88 -7.43 20.08 -8.00
C PHE A 88 -7.22 19.34 -9.33
N LYS A 89 -5.96 19.13 -9.75
CA LYS A 89 -5.58 18.39 -10.97
C LYS A 89 -6.18 16.99 -11.04
N TYR A 90 -6.37 16.31 -9.90
CA TYR A 90 -6.89 14.95 -9.86
C TYR A 90 -8.39 14.87 -9.53
N ARG A 91 -9.10 16.00 -9.48
CA ARG A 91 -10.56 16.06 -9.28
C ARG A 91 -11.31 15.87 -10.59
N ASN A 92 -11.02 14.77 -11.28
CA ASN A 92 -11.65 14.36 -12.52
C ASN A 92 -11.60 12.82 -12.63
N PRO A 93 -12.35 12.19 -13.55
CA PRO A 93 -12.41 10.74 -13.66
C PRO A 93 -11.05 10.07 -13.87
N GLU A 94 -10.17 10.63 -14.69
CA GLU A 94 -8.82 10.11 -14.91
C GLU A 94 -7.96 10.22 -13.65
N GLY A 95 -8.10 11.31 -12.90
CA GLY A 95 -7.39 11.53 -11.65
C GLY A 95 -7.81 10.58 -10.55
N HIS A 96 -9.09 10.19 -10.50
CA HIS A 96 -9.56 9.15 -9.60
C HIS A 96 -8.92 7.79 -9.95
N GLN A 97 -8.87 7.43 -11.24
CA GLN A 97 -8.17 6.20 -11.67
C GLN A 97 -6.69 6.21 -11.26
N VAL A 98 -6.01 7.34 -11.38
CA VAL A 98 -4.61 7.47 -10.92
C VAL A 98 -4.46 7.27 -9.41
N ILE A 99 -5.43 7.76 -8.63
CA ILE A 99 -5.47 7.57 -7.17
C ILE A 99 -5.70 6.10 -6.82
N ASP A 100 -6.63 5.45 -7.52
CA ASP A 100 -6.94 4.02 -7.33
C ASP A 100 -5.72 3.16 -7.65
N ILE A 101 -5.06 3.41 -8.80
CA ILE A 101 -3.79 2.75 -9.18
C ILE A 101 -2.72 2.93 -8.11
N TRP A 102 -2.62 4.13 -7.52
CA TRP A 102 -1.65 4.38 -6.45
C TRP A 102 -1.95 3.54 -5.20
N PHE A 103 -3.22 3.41 -4.82
CA PHE A 103 -3.64 2.61 -3.66
C PHE A 103 -3.47 1.10 -3.89
N ASP A 104 -3.79 0.62 -5.09
CA ASP A 104 -3.59 -0.78 -5.45
C ASP A 104 -2.09 -1.14 -5.41
N ALA A 105 -1.26 -0.29 -6.03
CA ALA A 105 0.18 -0.45 -6.00
C ALA A 105 0.74 -0.40 -4.58
N TYR A 106 0.21 0.48 -3.71
CA TYR A 106 0.60 0.53 -2.31
C TYR A 106 0.40 -0.82 -1.61
N ARG A 107 -0.77 -1.43 -1.76
CA ARG A 107 -1.06 -2.75 -1.16
C ARG A 107 -0.12 -3.81 -1.70
N GLU A 108 0.16 -3.78 -3.00
CA GLU A 108 1.08 -4.72 -3.64
C GLU A 108 2.52 -4.56 -3.13
N GLY A 109 3.01 -3.32 -2.98
CA GLY A 109 4.32 -3.03 -2.40
C GLY A 109 4.44 -3.42 -0.93
N ALA A 110 3.39 -3.20 -0.14
CA ALA A 110 3.32 -3.64 1.24
C ALA A 110 3.40 -5.18 1.33
N ASN A 111 2.59 -5.89 0.54
CA ASN A 111 2.61 -7.35 0.47
C ASN A 111 3.98 -7.88 0.02
N ALA A 112 4.65 -7.20 -0.92
CA ALA A 112 6.00 -7.55 -1.33
C ALA A 112 6.99 -7.46 -0.16
N ALA A 113 6.97 -6.37 0.61
CA ALA A 113 7.82 -6.21 1.80
C ALA A 113 7.56 -7.27 2.87
N ILE A 114 6.29 -7.63 3.10
CA ILE A 114 5.91 -8.70 4.03
C ILE A 114 6.45 -10.05 3.53
N SER A 115 6.27 -10.36 2.24
CA SER A 115 6.72 -11.62 1.63
C SER A 115 8.25 -11.78 1.65
N GLU A 116 8.98 -10.67 1.54
CA GLU A 116 10.44 -10.62 1.63
C GLU A 116 10.95 -10.61 3.08
N GLY A 117 10.04 -10.58 4.06
CA GLY A 117 10.38 -10.56 5.49
C GLY A 117 10.96 -9.23 5.98
N ILE A 118 10.86 -8.15 5.20
CA ILE A 118 11.44 -6.83 5.49
C ILE A 118 10.87 -6.24 6.79
N GLN A 119 9.61 -6.55 7.12
CA GLN A 119 8.97 -6.14 8.38
C GLN A 119 9.78 -6.52 9.62
N HIS A 120 10.58 -7.59 9.55
CA HIS A 120 11.39 -8.07 10.67
C HIS A 120 12.71 -7.32 10.82
N PHE A 121 13.11 -6.47 9.86
CA PHE A 121 14.40 -5.77 9.92
C PHE A 121 14.44 -4.67 10.98
N ASN A 122 13.29 -4.13 11.39
CA ASN A 122 13.22 -3.19 12.50
C ASN A 122 13.22 -3.87 13.88
N TYR A 123 13.24 -5.21 13.93
CA TYR A 123 13.27 -5.95 15.17
C TYR A 123 14.68 -5.89 15.79
N LEU A 124 14.80 -5.20 16.93
CA LEU A 124 16.06 -5.14 17.68
C LEU A 124 16.11 -6.28 18.72
N PRO A 125 17.02 -7.26 18.58
CA PRO A 125 17.19 -8.29 19.59
C PRO A 125 17.68 -7.65 20.89
N THR A 126 16.93 -7.84 21.97
CA THR A 126 17.33 -7.43 23.32
C THR A 126 18.12 -8.53 24.01
N SER A 127 18.89 -8.21 25.06
CA SER A 127 19.78 -9.15 25.74
C SER A 127 19.09 -10.35 26.39
N GLN A 128 17.76 -10.38 26.46
CA GLN A 128 16.95 -11.45 27.02
C GLN A 128 16.28 -12.35 25.97
N HIS A 129 16.76 -12.36 24.72
CA HIS A 129 15.94 -12.83 23.61
C HIS A 129 16.31 -14.22 23.05
N GLU A 130 15.65 -15.26 23.57
CA GLU A 130 15.56 -16.59 22.95
C GLU A 130 14.55 -16.64 21.76
N HIS A 131 13.76 -15.58 21.56
CA HIS A 131 12.59 -15.58 20.65
C HIS A 131 12.87 -15.17 19.19
N TYR A 132 14.07 -14.71 18.82
CA TYR A 132 14.30 -14.22 17.44
C TYR A 132 14.15 -15.34 16.40
N ARG A 133 14.52 -16.57 16.79
CA ARG A 133 14.40 -17.73 15.90
C ARG A 133 12.95 -18.09 15.64
N GLU A 134 12.08 -17.93 16.62
CA GLU A 134 10.70 -18.37 16.56
C GLU A 134 9.83 -17.46 15.68
N VAL A 135 10.09 -16.15 15.68
CA VAL A 135 9.38 -15.16 14.84
C VAL A 135 9.70 -15.33 13.35
N VAL A 136 10.97 -15.62 13.02
CA VAL A 136 11.40 -15.85 11.63
C VAL A 136 10.91 -17.20 11.11
N THR A 137 10.79 -18.23 11.96
CA THR A 137 10.26 -19.54 11.54
C THR A 137 8.74 -19.59 11.47
N SER A 138 8.02 -18.83 12.31
CA SER A 138 6.54 -18.89 12.35
C SER A 138 5.87 -18.20 11.16
N SER A 139 6.54 -17.24 10.54
CA SER A 139 6.05 -16.53 9.34
C SER A 139 6.23 -17.35 8.03
N THR A 140 6.92 -18.49 8.08
CA THR A 140 7.15 -19.40 6.93
C THR A 140 6.31 -20.68 7.00
N SER A 141 5.36 -20.80 7.95
CA SER A 141 4.43 -21.93 7.97
C SER A 141 3.34 -21.76 6.92
N MET A 142 3.68 -22.26 5.73
CA MET A 142 2.84 -22.81 4.67
C MET A 142 1.33 -22.80 4.95
N VAL A 143 0.61 -22.12 4.05
CA VAL A 143 -0.80 -22.40 3.75
C VAL A 143 -0.97 -23.91 3.59
N SER A 144 -1.54 -24.54 4.60
CA SER A 144 -2.13 -25.87 4.51
C SER A 144 -3.43 -25.73 3.70
N PRO A 145 -3.64 -26.49 2.61
CA PRO A 145 -4.92 -26.52 1.93
C PRO A 145 -5.98 -27.09 2.89
N HIS A 146 -6.80 -26.22 3.48
CA HIS A 146 -8.01 -26.64 4.16
C HIS A 146 -9.09 -26.90 3.10
N GLU A 147 -9.37 -28.19 2.91
CA GLU A 147 -10.51 -28.74 2.21
C GLU A 147 -11.83 -28.21 2.85
N PRO A 148 -12.77 -27.65 2.06
CA PRO A 148 -14.03 -27.18 2.61
C PRO A 148 -14.98 -28.35 2.85
N THR A 149 -15.13 -28.76 4.11
CA THR A 149 -16.20 -29.66 4.53
C THR A 149 -17.55 -28.93 4.45
N PRO A 150 -18.58 -29.46 3.77
CA PRO A 150 -19.89 -28.81 3.66
C PRO A 150 -20.67 -28.97 4.97
N THR A 151 -21.02 -27.85 5.62
CA THR A 151 -21.97 -27.88 6.73
C THR A 151 -23.38 -27.65 6.22
N GLU A 152 -24.15 -28.70 6.36
CA GLU A 152 -25.57 -28.90 6.06
C GLU A 152 -26.48 -27.90 6.79
N VAL A 153 -27.43 -27.35 6.04
CA VAL A 153 -28.49 -26.43 6.50
C VAL A 153 -29.66 -27.26 7.05
N ILE A 154 -30.09 -26.98 8.29
CA ILE A 154 -31.41 -27.42 8.78
C ILE A 154 -32.18 -26.21 9.34
N PRO A 155 -33.42 -25.94 8.88
CA PRO A 155 -34.25 -24.83 9.33
C PRO A 155 -35.13 -25.22 10.53
N SER A 156 -35.33 -24.29 11.47
CA SER A 156 -36.31 -24.46 12.55
C SER A 156 -37.46 -23.45 12.43
N LYS A 157 -38.68 -23.98 12.56
CA LYS A 157 -39.99 -23.36 12.30
C LYS A 157 -40.73 -23.14 13.62
N GLY A 158 -41.16 -21.90 13.85
CA GLY A 158 -42.48 -21.49 14.37
C GLY A 158 -42.95 -21.86 15.78
N GLN A 159 -43.33 -20.82 16.55
CA GLN A 159 -44.41 -20.78 17.57
C GLN A 159 -44.75 -19.28 17.81
N SER A 160 -45.82 -18.70 17.26
CA SER A 160 -47.25 -18.65 17.67
C SER A 160 -47.52 -17.97 19.04
N ALA A 161 -48.00 -16.71 19.00
CA ALA A 161 -49.33 -16.20 19.46
C ALA A 161 -49.43 -15.96 20.99
N ASP A 162 -50.05 -14.91 21.57
CA ASP A 162 -51.26 -14.14 21.23
C ASP A 162 -51.41 -12.95 22.27
N PRO A 163 -52.53 -12.20 22.46
CA PRO A 163 -53.03 -11.05 21.69
C PRO A 163 -53.39 -9.80 22.56
N PHE A 164 -53.55 -8.62 21.97
CA PHE A 164 -54.44 -7.58 22.54
C PHE A 164 -55.22 -6.83 21.44
N GLU A 165 -56.48 -7.25 21.36
CA GLU A 165 -57.71 -6.63 20.87
C GLU A 165 -57.99 -5.30 21.62
N GLY A 166 -58.55 -4.20 21.10
CA GLY A 166 -59.08 -3.79 19.81
C GLY A 166 -59.79 -2.43 20.02
N SER A 167 -59.80 -1.54 19.02
CA SER A 167 -60.90 -0.59 18.74
C SER A 167 -60.57 0.32 17.53
N GLU A 168 -61.15 -0.10 16.40
CA GLU A 168 -61.59 0.54 15.14
C GLU A 168 -61.05 1.86 14.53
N PRO A 169 -60.93 1.91 13.17
CA PRO A 169 -60.64 3.05 12.27
C PRO A 169 -61.99 3.66 11.71
N PRO A 170 -62.14 4.39 10.57
CA PRO A 170 -61.22 4.73 9.45
C PRO A 170 -61.31 6.15 8.81
N ALA A 171 -60.29 6.50 8.02
CA ALA A 171 -60.31 7.32 6.79
C ALA A 171 -58.84 7.67 6.44
N GLU A 172 -58.07 6.81 5.77
CA GLU A 172 -57.99 6.59 4.31
C GLU A 172 -57.57 7.83 3.50
N LEU A 173 -56.27 7.92 3.18
CA LEU A 173 -55.73 8.47 1.93
C LEU A 173 -54.27 7.99 1.74
N ASN A 174 -54.16 6.80 1.14
CA ASN A 174 -53.12 6.28 0.26
C ASN A 174 -51.69 6.87 0.33
N GLU A 175 -50.78 6.14 0.98
CA GLU A 175 -49.33 6.17 0.72
C GLU A 175 -48.89 4.77 0.24
N PRO A 176 -48.18 4.66 -0.91
CA PRO A 176 -47.53 3.41 -1.29
C PRO A 176 -46.21 3.22 -0.53
N ALA A 177 -46.04 1.98 -0.06
CA ALA A 177 -45.01 1.48 0.84
C ALA A 177 -43.57 1.64 0.33
N GLU A 178 -42.67 1.86 1.30
CA GLU A 178 -41.25 1.53 1.20
C GLU A 178 -41.05 0.02 1.33
N ASP A 179 -40.47 -0.60 0.31
CA ASP A 179 -39.82 -1.90 0.36
C ASP A 179 -38.29 -1.73 0.22
N GLU A 180 -37.62 -1.60 1.36
CA GLU A 180 -36.22 -1.97 1.47
C GLU A 180 -36.07 -3.47 1.14
N SER A 181 -35.38 -3.77 0.03
CA SER A 181 -34.29 -4.76 -0.08
C SER A 181 -34.11 -5.23 -1.53
N LEU A 182 -33.50 -4.37 -2.37
CA LEU A 182 -33.01 -4.80 -3.68
C LEU A 182 -31.69 -5.55 -3.54
N SER A 183 -31.84 -6.86 -3.37
CA SER A 183 -31.03 -7.94 -3.96
C SER A 183 -29.95 -7.48 -4.95
N VAL A 184 -28.68 -7.65 -4.55
CA VAL A 184 -27.52 -7.65 -5.45
C VAL A 184 -27.72 -8.72 -6.54
N PRO A 185 -27.68 -8.40 -7.84
CA PRO A 185 -27.73 -9.42 -8.87
C PRO A 185 -26.36 -10.12 -8.99
N GLN A 186 -26.35 -11.37 -8.56
CA GLN A 186 -25.46 -12.39 -9.07
C GLN A 186 -26.05 -12.85 -10.41
N VAL A 187 -25.31 -12.77 -11.52
CA VAL A 187 -25.36 -13.67 -12.70
C VAL A 187 -24.49 -13.10 -13.85
N PHE A 188 -23.46 -13.90 -14.19
CA PHE A 188 -22.86 -14.15 -15.50
C PHE A 188 -22.20 -13.02 -16.32
N MET A 189 -20.90 -13.18 -16.56
CA MET A 189 -20.48 -13.92 -17.77
C MET A 189 -19.09 -14.55 -17.61
N GLU A 190 -19.13 -15.86 -17.45
CA GLU A 190 -18.11 -16.79 -17.91
C GLU A 190 -18.14 -16.85 -19.44
N LEU A 191 -17.03 -16.48 -20.08
CA LEU A 191 -16.62 -16.77 -21.47
C LEU A 191 -15.23 -16.10 -21.58
N ARG A 192 -14.09 -16.77 -21.73
CA ARG A 192 -13.80 -18.11 -22.20
C ARG A 192 -12.39 -18.47 -21.71
N GLU A 193 -12.27 -19.71 -21.26
CA GLU A 193 -11.15 -20.61 -21.53
C GLU A 193 -10.24 -20.17 -22.70
N MET A 194 -8.93 -20.13 -22.45
CA MET A 194 -7.95 -20.84 -23.28
C MET A 194 -6.62 -21.05 -22.53
N PRO A 195 -6.11 -22.29 -22.42
CA PRO A 195 -4.75 -22.59 -22.00
C PRO A 195 -3.76 -22.57 -23.18
N ASP A 196 -2.48 -22.40 -22.81
CA ASP A 196 -1.21 -22.75 -23.45
C ASP A 196 -1.11 -22.77 -24.99
N SER A 197 -0.15 -22.03 -25.56
CA SER A 197 0.80 -22.58 -26.56
C SER A 197 1.71 -21.50 -27.19
N ILE A 198 3.01 -21.65 -26.98
CA ILE A 198 4.10 -21.70 -27.98
C ILE A 198 4.11 -20.67 -29.13
N GLY A 199 5.26 -19.99 -29.24
CA GLY A 199 5.81 -19.46 -30.51
C GLY A 199 5.59 -17.96 -30.64
N GLY A 200 6.59 -17.10 -30.54
CA GLY A 200 7.84 -17.20 -31.28
C GLY A 200 7.62 -16.87 -32.76
N GLN A 201 7.29 -15.62 -33.10
CA GLN A 201 7.58 -14.93 -34.39
C GLN A 201 7.60 -13.42 -34.09
N ARG A 202 8.72 -12.70 -34.19
CA ARG A 202 9.47 -12.28 -35.38
C ARG A 202 8.61 -11.61 -36.46
N LEU A 203 8.43 -10.29 -36.31
CA LEU A 203 8.17 -9.33 -37.38
C LEU A 203 9.08 -8.13 -37.08
N VAL A 204 10.32 -8.11 -37.57
CA VAL A 204 10.77 -7.53 -38.86
C VAL A 204 10.34 -6.07 -39.04
N SER A 205 11.37 -5.22 -39.00
CA SER A 205 11.57 -3.91 -39.63
C SER A 205 10.69 -2.73 -39.21
N GLY A 206 11.38 -1.70 -38.72
CA GLY A 206 10.92 -0.33 -38.67
C GLY A 206 12.01 0.53 -38.04
N GLU A 207 13.00 0.92 -38.86
CA GLU A 207 13.93 2.01 -38.54
C GLU A 207 13.15 3.27 -38.18
N GLU A 208 13.48 3.90 -37.06
CA GLU A 208 13.54 5.36 -37.06
C GLU A 208 14.62 5.87 -36.09
N SER A 209 15.43 6.74 -36.65
CA SER A 209 16.66 7.34 -36.12
C SER A 209 16.35 8.72 -35.52
N SER A 210 17.36 9.35 -34.89
CA SER A 210 17.46 10.74 -34.41
C SER A 210 16.97 10.96 -32.98
N GLU A 211 17.69 11.60 -32.06
CA GLU A 211 18.95 12.34 -32.10
C GLU A 211 19.52 12.38 -30.66
N ASP A 212 20.80 12.03 -30.50
CA ASP A 212 21.57 12.14 -29.26
C ASP A 212 22.06 13.59 -29.09
N GLU A 213 21.57 14.30 -28.07
CA GLU A 213 22.15 15.56 -27.61
C GLU A 213 22.89 15.32 -26.28
N VAL A 214 24.18 14.97 -26.37
CA VAL A 214 25.09 14.83 -25.22
C VAL A 214 25.83 16.16 -25.00
N ILE A 215 25.53 16.82 -23.90
CA ILE A 215 26.23 18.03 -23.44
C ILE A 215 27.57 17.61 -22.80
N HIS A 216 28.67 17.86 -23.50
CA HIS A 216 30.03 17.76 -22.95
C HIS A 216 30.40 19.05 -22.19
N ILE A 217 30.56 18.94 -20.87
CA ILE A 217 31.11 20.03 -20.05
C ILE A 217 32.64 19.90 -20.05
N ARG A 218 33.35 20.83 -20.71
CA ARG A 218 34.79 21.02 -20.54
C ARG A 218 35.05 21.84 -19.28
N LEU A 219 35.88 21.30 -18.39
CA LEU A 219 36.48 22.01 -17.25
C LEU A 219 37.91 22.39 -17.63
N ASP A 220 38.11 23.63 -18.07
CA ASP A 220 39.45 24.17 -18.24
C ASP A 220 39.96 24.67 -16.87
N THR A 221 41.11 24.14 -16.47
CA THR A 221 41.80 24.42 -15.22
C THR A 221 42.65 25.68 -15.42
N LEU A 222 42.39 26.74 -14.64
CA LEU A 222 43.19 27.96 -14.65
C LEU A 222 44.47 27.76 -13.84
N ASN A 223 45.60 28.18 -14.41
CA ASN A 223 46.92 28.29 -13.81
C ASN A 223 47.24 29.77 -13.57
#